data_AF-A0AAV5CRI0-F1
#
_entry.id   AF-A0AAV5CRI0-F1
#
_cell.length_a   1.000
_cell.length_b   1.000
_cell.length_c   1.000
_cell.angle_alpha   90.00
_cell.angle_beta   90.00
_cell.angle_gamma   90.00
#
_symmetry.space_group_name_H-M   'P 1'
#
loop_
_entity.id
_entity.type
_entity.pdbx_description
1 polymer ?
#
loop_
_entity_poly.entity_id
_entity_poly.type
_entity_poly.pdbx_seq_one_letter_code
_entity_poly.pdbx_strand_id
1 'polypeptide(L)'
;MRFWFSIRDIVLCRRSSSCRGSPSRIYGPTDLKDTFLIEQVEDEVKSLVARIQNLYGKVQDPAHRNGFCFGLLDPISNIVVSSVISAAVPTSDEPRAPAGGTRDEEDMAMRSLSGLVTFLTCLFPYLPEAEAYLDSAGADPIVACLLIIRRRGMREFYPCPVNAMAAIETALRCAAVAAHHPDLQQLVLGWKLLSPHLHMFWFSYASRYRPQDVAMAVLNGAGRTSGDSSGCSITMEKSWHYAQIRLGYIWVKELPPARAAMKRMLLATIHGFYLEALARLPTTELCSQYHRGMLMGGYCYGPLDPVSNIIFNALWYEQRFPSTNHLTLQMISTKCLWRITARSLYGLVSFLCTRYPALTPDLALQSLLVDWSGCYQVGSGKTGGARELQLRAVDSRTPSASAEEAYAAAAVFHQDPSAQKELLGSPSAMPTLLVASERLQQGRVTLSPGCFVPLSVIQVSLDQQGIGLATAAST
;
A
#
# COMPACT_ATOMS: atom_id res chain seq x y z
N MET A 1 15.78 -3.86 5.65
CA MET A 1 14.57 -4.67 5.90
C MET A 1 13.97 -5.12 4.57
N ARG A 2 14.36 -6.29 4.05
CA ARG A 2 13.71 -6.92 2.88
C ARG A 2 12.74 -8.00 3.38
N PHE A 3 11.61 -7.59 3.94
CA PHE A 3 10.49 -8.48 4.28
C PHE A 3 9.41 -8.34 3.21
N TRP A 4 9.61 -8.94 2.03
CA TRP A 4 8.52 -9.12 1.09
C TRP A 4 8.56 -10.56 0.58
N PHE A 5 7.61 -11.35 1.08
CA PHE A 5 7.39 -12.75 0.71
C PHE A 5 7.28 -12.87 -0.82
N SER A 6 7.94 -13.88 -1.38
CA SER A 6 7.74 -14.23 -2.78
C SER A 6 6.31 -14.76 -2.93
N ILE A 7 5.57 -14.28 -3.94
CA ILE A 7 4.27 -14.84 -4.34
C ILE A 7 4.33 -16.36 -4.56
N ARG A 8 5.52 -16.91 -4.82
CA ARG A 8 5.77 -18.35 -4.91
C ARG A 8 5.33 -19.12 -3.65
N ASP A 9 5.41 -18.52 -2.45
CA ASP A 9 5.02 -19.18 -1.19
C ASP A 9 3.49 -19.28 -0.98
N ILE A 10 2.71 -18.55 -1.78
CA ILE A 10 1.23 -18.53 -1.72
C ILE A 10 0.62 -19.61 -2.65
N VAL A 11 1.43 -20.23 -3.52
CA VAL A 11 0.97 -21.22 -4.50
C VAL A 11 0.87 -22.63 -3.88
N LEU A 12 -0.11 -22.82 -2.99
CA LEU A 12 -0.57 -24.15 -2.60
C LEU A 12 -2.10 -24.15 -2.56
N CYS A 13 -2.76 -24.07 -3.74
CA CYS A 13 -4.09 -24.67 -3.91
C CYS A 13 -4.53 -24.72 -5.38
N ARG A 14 -4.91 -25.94 -5.79
CA ARG A 14 -5.67 -26.42 -6.98
C ARG A 14 -5.48 -25.70 -8.33
N ARG A 15 -5.00 -26.49 -9.31
CA ARG A 15 -5.09 -26.20 -10.75
C ARG A 15 -6.55 -25.98 -11.14
N SER A 16 -6.85 -24.87 -11.79
CA SER A 16 -8.11 -24.65 -12.49
C SER A 16 -8.19 -25.62 -13.68
N SER A 17 -9.04 -26.64 -13.57
CA SER A 17 -9.55 -27.32 -14.75
C SER A 17 -10.55 -26.39 -15.41
N SER A 18 -10.20 -25.87 -16.59
CA SER A 18 -11.14 -25.17 -17.46
C SER A 18 -12.34 -26.08 -17.73
N CYS A 19 -13.47 -25.80 -17.09
CA CYS A 19 -14.75 -26.33 -17.53
C CYS A 19 -15.09 -25.63 -18.85
N ARG A 20 -14.88 -26.31 -19.98
CA ARG A 20 -15.32 -25.83 -21.30
C ARG A 20 -16.83 -25.58 -21.24
N GLY A 21 -17.23 -24.32 -21.33
CA GLY A 21 -18.64 -23.92 -21.49
C GLY A 21 -19.15 -22.76 -20.62
N SER A 22 -18.37 -22.22 -19.67
CA SER A 22 -18.85 -21.11 -18.82
C SER A 22 -18.27 -19.75 -19.23
N PRO A 23 -19.08 -18.67 -19.31
CA PRO A 23 -18.63 -17.30 -19.63
C PRO A 23 -17.84 -16.64 -18.48
N SER A 24 -17.58 -17.35 -17.39
CA SER A 24 -16.95 -16.86 -16.17
C SER A 24 -15.45 -16.61 -16.32
N ARG A 25 -14.99 -15.42 -15.94
CA ARG A 25 -13.58 -15.00 -16.03
C ARG A 25 -12.93 -15.13 -14.65
N ILE A 26 -12.29 -16.27 -14.43
CA ILE A 26 -11.65 -16.65 -13.16
C ILE A 26 -10.16 -16.30 -13.21
N TYR A 27 -9.66 -15.66 -12.16
CA TYR A 27 -8.27 -15.25 -12.01
C TYR A 27 -7.63 -15.90 -10.79
N GLY A 28 -6.35 -16.24 -10.91
CA GLY A 28 -5.53 -16.76 -9.83
C GLY A 28 -4.08 -16.26 -9.88
N PRO A 29 -3.20 -16.86 -9.05
CA PRO A 29 -1.80 -16.46 -8.94
C PRO A 29 -1.01 -16.44 -10.25
N THR A 30 -1.36 -17.34 -11.18
CA THR A 30 -0.71 -17.48 -12.48
C THR A 30 -1.18 -16.47 -13.51
N ASP A 31 -2.38 -15.92 -13.36
CA ASP A 31 -3.01 -15.02 -14.32
C ASP A 31 -2.62 -13.55 -14.05
N LEU A 32 -2.37 -13.23 -12.77
CA LEU A 32 -1.93 -11.91 -12.32
C LEU A 32 -0.49 -11.98 -11.80
N LYS A 33 0.46 -12.36 -12.66
CA LYS A 33 1.88 -12.39 -12.30
C LYS A 33 2.39 -10.98 -12.04
N ASP A 34 3.20 -10.85 -11.00
CA ASP A 34 4.08 -9.72 -10.78
C ASP A 34 5.31 -10.03 -11.64
N THR A 35 5.26 -9.70 -12.93
CA THR A 35 6.38 -9.92 -13.85
C THR A 35 7.47 -8.92 -13.56
N PHE A 36 8.37 -9.28 -12.65
CA PHE A 36 9.70 -8.69 -12.56
C PHE A 36 10.70 -9.72 -12.02
N LEU A 37 11.87 -9.82 -12.66
CA LEU A 37 12.88 -10.83 -12.34
C LEU A 37 13.85 -10.25 -11.29
N ILE A 38 14.05 -10.98 -10.19
CA ILE A 38 14.95 -10.57 -9.09
C ILE A 38 16.38 -10.32 -9.58
N GLU A 39 16.82 -11.04 -10.62
CA GLU A 39 18.16 -10.91 -11.20
C GLU A 39 18.39 -9.54 -11.89
N GLN A 40 17.35 -8.90 -12.44
CA GLN A 40 17.47 -7.56 -13.03
C GLN A 40 17.68 -6.47 -11.98
N VAL A 41 17.20 -6.69 -10.75
CA VAL A 41 17.31 -5.72 -9.64
C VAL A 41 18.76 -5.49 -9.23
N GLU A 42 19.62 -6.51 -9.26
CA GLU A 42 21.02 -6.36 -8.86
C GLU A 42 21.82 -5.49 -9.83
N ASP A 43 21.59 -5.65 -11.13
CA ASP A 43 22.24 -4.83 -12.16
C ASP A 43 21.68 -3.39 -12.17
N GLU A 44 20.38 -3.22 -11.93
CA GLU A 44 19.76 -1.91 -11.75
C GLU A 44 20.32 -1.16 -10.53
N VAL A 45 20.48 -1.85 -9.40
CA VAL A 45 21.09 -1.27 -8.19
C VAL A 45 22.51 -0.82 -8.48
N LYS A 46 23.35 -1.65 -9.13
CA LYS A 46 24.73 -1.28 -9.49
C LYS A 46 24.77 -0.06 -10.41
N SER A 47 23.93 -0.04 -11.46
CA SER A 47 23.80 1.10 -12.36
C SER A 47 23.39 2.38 -11.63
N LEU A 48 22.45 2.27 -10.69
CA LEU A 48 21.97 3.39 -9.89
C LEU A 48 23.04 3.91 -8.92
N VAL A 49 23.80 3.03 -8.27
CA VAL A 49 24.95 3.41 -7.42
C VAL A 49 26.00 4.15 -8.25
N ALA A 50 26.38 3.62 -9.41
CA ALA A 50 27.35 4.27 -10.30
C ALA A 50 26.87 5.66 -10.76
N ARG A 51 25.57 5.80 -11.02
CA ARG A 51 24.96 7.09 -11.32
C ARG A 51 25.04 8.05 -10.14
N ILE A 52 24.75 7.59 -8.93
CA ILE A 52 24.86 8.41 -7.72
C ILE A 52 26.31 8.85 -7.49
N GLN A 53 27.30 7.96 -7.67
CA GLN A 53 28.72 8.32 -7.61
C GLN A 53 29.07 9.43 -8.62
N ASN A 54 28.55 9.35 -9.85
CA ASN A 54 28.72 10.41 -10.85
C ASN A 54 28.15 11.76 -10.39
N LEU A 55 27.03 11.76 -9.65
CA LEU A 55 26.46 12.99 -9.07
C LEU A 55 27.40 13.61 -8.03
N TYR A 56 28.02 12.81 -7.15
CA TYR A 56 29.04 13.28 -6.21
C TYR A 56 30.25 13.88 -6.94
N GLY A 57 30.71 13.24 -8.02
CA GLY A 57 31.80 13.76 -8.86
C GLY A 57 31.50 15.12 -9.52
N LYS A 58 30.22 15.46 -9.74
CA LYS A 58 29.76 16.74 -10.30
C LYS A 58 29.69 17.88 -9.27
N VAL A 59 29.80 17.58 -7.99
CA VAL A 59 29.85 18.61 -6.94
C VAL A 59 31.18 19.35 -7.06
N GLN A 60 31.09 20.66 -7.35
CA GLN A 60 32.25 21.52 -7.63
C GLN A 60 33.20 21.66 -6.43
N ASP A 61 32.66 21.74 -5.22
CA ASP A 61 33.42 21.88 -3.99
C ASP A 61 33.47 20.53 -3.24
N PRO A 62 34.64 19.89 -3.13
CA PRO A 62 34.80 18.63 -2.40
C PRO A 62 34.37 18.71 -0.94
N ALA A 63 34.40 19.89 -0.30
CA ALA A 63 33.97 20.07 1.09
C ALA A 63 32.48 19.71 1.29
N HIS A 64 31.68 19.74 0.23
CA HIS A 64 30.25 19.43 0.27
C HIS A 64 29.89 18.00 -0.11
N ARG A 65 30.86 17.16 -0.49
CA ARG A 65 30.62 15.74 -0.86
C ARG A 65 30.27 14.83 0.31
N ASN A 66 30.19 15.39 1.52
CA ASN A 66 29.75 14.68 2.72
C ASN A 66 28.23 14.77 2.96
N GLY A 67 27.49 15.56 2.18
CA GLY A 67 26.02 15.62 2.22
C GLY A 67 25.36 14.53 1.37
N PHE A 68 24.07 14.28 1.58
CA PHE A 68 23.32 13.22 0.90
C PHE A 68 22.49 13.73 -0.29
N CYS A 69 22.26 12.89 -1.29
CA CYS A 69 21.52 13.27 -2.50
C CYS A 69 19.98 13.21 -2.39
N PHE A 70 19.44 12.79 -1.24
CA PHE A 70 18.00 12.88 -0.95
C PHE A 70 17.64 14.20 -0.28
N GLY A 71 16.43 14.71 -0.55
CA GLY A 71 16.01 16.04 -0.10
C GLY A 71 14.90 16.61 -0.98
N LEU A 72 14.73 17.93 -0.94
CA LEU A 72 13.62 18.63 -1.61
C LEU A 72 14.02 19.29 -2.94
N LEU A 73 15.27 19.15 -3.36
CA LEU A 73 15.81 19.70 -4.60
C LEU A 73 16.27 18.58 -5.55
N ASP A 74 16.92 18.94 -6.66
CA ASP A 74 17.63 17.97 -7.49
C ASP A 74 18.79 17.31 -6.71
N PRO A 75 19.28 16.14 -7.15
CA PRO A 75 20.28 15.38 -6.40
C PRO A 75 21.57 16.13 -6.07
N ILE A 76 22.07 16.98 -6.97
CA ILE A 76 23.34 17.69 -6.76
C ILE A 76 23.13 18.81 -5.73
N SER A 77 22.06 19.58 -5.87
CA SER A 77 21.70 20.59 -4.89
C SER A 77 21.44 19.98 -3.51
N ASN A 78 20.81 18.80 -3.43
CA ASN A 78 20.60 18.09 -2.16
C ASN A 78 21.92 17.74 -1.47
N ILE A 79 22.94 17.27 -2.22
CA ILE A 79 24.26 16.96 -1.64
C ILE A 79 24.84 18.22 -0.99
N VAL A 80 24.87 19.34 -1.72
CA VAL A 80 25.44 20.59 -1.23
C VAL A 80 24.65 21.14 -0.03
N VAL A 81 23.33 21.20 -0.14
CA VAL A 81 22.47 21.74 0.92
C VAL A 81 22.52 20.88 2.18
N SER A 82 22.49 19.55 2.05
CA SER A 82 22.56 18.64 3.20
C SER A 82 23.90 18.75 3.94
N SER A 83 24.99 18.98 3.21
CA SER A 83 26.30 19.28 3.80
C SER A 83 26.25 20.56 4.64
N VAL A 84 25.65 21.62 4.10
CA VAL A 84 25.48 22.91 4.79
C VAL A 84 24.61 22.78 6.04
N ILE A 85 23.48 22.06 5.96
CA ILE A 85 22.62 21.79 7.12
C ILE A 85 23.41 21.07 8.22
N SER A 86 24.23 20.08 7.85
CA SER A 86 25.06 19.34 8.81
C SER A 86 26.18 20.18 9.43
N ALA A 87 26.67 21.21 8.72
CA ALA A 87 27.72 22.11 9.19
C ALA A 87 27.19 23.24 10.10
N ALA A 88 25.90 23.55 10.05
CA ALA A 88 25.26 24.59 10.86
C ALA A 88 25.11 24.21 12.35
N VAL A 89 25.56 23.01 12.76
CA VAL A 89 25.49 22.52 14.14
C VAL A 89 26.58 23.15 15.01
N PRO A 90 26.24 23.88 16.09
CA PRO A 90 27.16 24.07 17.21
C PRO A 90 27.22 22.74 17.96
N THR A 91 28.30 21.98 17.77
CA THR A 91 28.49 20.72 18.48
C THR A 91 28.92 21.03 19.91
N SER A 92 28.19 20.48 20.88
CA SER A 92 28.72 20.24 22.23
C SER A 92 30.02 19.45 22.14
N ASP A 93 30.90 19.66 23.14
CA ASP A 93 32.34 19.31 23.24
C ASP A 93 32.76 17.83 23.00
N GLU A 94 32.26 17.15 21.97
CA GLU A 94 32.84 15.88 21.52
C GLU A 94 33.91 16.11 20.43
N PRO A 95 35.09 15.44 20.54
CA PRO A 95 36.14 15.57 19.55
C PRO A 95 35.63 15.15 18.17
N ARG A 96 35.69 16.06 17.20
CA ARG A 96 35.50 15.72 15.78
C ARG A 96 36.42 14.54 15.45
N ALA A 97 35.84 13.44 14.97
CA ALA A 97 36.61 12.47 14.20
C ALA A 97 37.34 13.25 13.09
N PRO A 98 38.65 12.99 12.87
CA PRO A 98 39.48 13.85 12.04
C PRO A 98 38.83 14.06 10.68
N ALA A 99 38.69 15.33 10.29
CA ALA A 99 38.11 15.81 9.04
C ALA A 99 38.97 15.46 7.79
N GLY A 100 39.70 14.34 7.84
CA GLY A 100 40.66 13.90 6.84
C GLY A 100 40.50 12.44 6.38
N GLY A 101 39.49 11.71 6.88
CA GLY A 101 39.08 10.48 6.22
C GLY A 101 38.20 10.84 5.04
N THR A 102 38.71 10.73 3.81
CA THR A 102 37.87 10.67 2.60
C THR A 102 36.84 9.57 2.84
N ARG A 103 35.62 9.92 3.24
CA ARG A 103 34.52 8.96 3.25
C ARG A 103 34.44 8.43 1.83
N ASP A 104 34.54 7.11 1.70
CA ASP A 104 34.55 6.47 0.40
C ASP A 104 33.32 6.95 -0.39
N GLU A 105 33.53 7.45 -1.60
CA GLU A 105 32.43 7.95 -2.44
C GLU A 105 31.44 6.81 -2.72
N GLU A 106 31.90 5.55 -2.72
CA GLU A 106 31.06 4.36 -2.77
C GLU A 106 30.19 4.20 -1.51
N ASP A 107 30.73 4.40 -0.31
CA ASP A 107 29.96 4.38 0.95
C ASP A 107 28.87 5.47 0.93
N MET A 108 29.23 6.69 0.53
CA MET A 108 28.29 7.81 0.45
C MET A 108 27.18 7.56 -0.58
N ALA A 109 27.52 6.98 -1.74
CA ALA A 109 26.54 6.64 -2.77
C ALA A 109 25.56 5.56 -2.29
N MET A 110 26.06 4.51 -1.64
CA MET A 110 25.23 3.42 -1.08
C MET A 110 24.29 3.93 0.01
N ARG A 111 24.79 4.76 0.92
CA ARG A 111 23.97 5.36 1.99
C ARG A 111 22.92 6.32 1.42
N SER A 112 23.27 7.07 0.39
CA SER A 112 22.32 7.95 -0.30
C SER A 112 21.24 7.16 -1.03
N LEU A 113 21.60 6.05 -1.68
CA LEU A 113 20.64 5.13 -2.29
C LEU A 113 19.70 4.56 -1.24
N SER A 114 20.23 4.09 -0.10
CA SER A 114 19.44 3.61 1.04
C SER A 114 18.44 4.67 1.52
N GLY A 115 18.89 5.92 1.64
CA GLY A 115 18.05 7.07 1.98
C GLY A 115 16.96 7.33 0.93
N LEU A 116 17.30 7.36 -0.37
CA LEU A 116 16.34 7.58 -1.46
C LEU A 116 15.26 6.48 -1.55
N VAL A 117 15.66 5.22 -1.48
CA VAL A 117 14.73 4.07 -1.50
C VAL A 117 13.81 4.14 -0.28
N THR A 118 14.35 4.45 0.90
CA THR A 118 13.57 4.61 2.12
C THR A 118 12.61 5.81 2.04
N PHE A 119 13.07 6.94 1.50
CA PHE A 119 12.23 8.12 1.26
C PHE A 119 11.00 7.76 0.40
N LEU A 120 11.22 7.10 -0.75
CA LEU A 120 10.12 6.71 -1.64
C LEU A 120 9.20 5.66 -1.03
N THR A 121 9.75 4.65 -0.36
CA THR A 121 8.95 3.55 0.22
C THR A 121 8.18 3.98 1.49
N CYS A 122 8.67 4.97 2.23
CA CYS A 122 7.93 5.60 3.32
C CYS A 122 6.82 6.52 2.79
N LEU A 123 7.10 7.31 1.75
CA LEU A 123 6.10 8.22 1.18
C LEU A 123 5.03 7.49 0.36
N PHE A 124 5.42 6.41 -0.33
CA PHE A 124 4.54 5.57 -1.12
C PHE A 124 4.60 4.13 -0.62
N PRO A 125 3.80 3.78 0.41
CA PRO A 125 3.71 2.41 0.88
C PRO A 125 3.43 1.44 -0.27
N TYR A 126 3.96 0.22 -0.14
CA TYR A 126 3.81 -0.87 -1.12
C TYR A 126 4.40 -0.59 -2.50
N LEU A 127 5.33 0.37 -2.62
CA LEU A 127 6.04 0.64 -3.86
C LEU A 127 6.96 -0.55 -4.21
N PRO A 128 6.66 -1.32 -5.28
CA PRO A 128 7.65 -2.25 -5.82
C PRO A 128 8.81 -1.47 -6.43
N GLU A 129 10.03 -2.00 -6.30
CA GLU A 129 11.19 -1.58 -7.11
C GLU A 129 11.36 -0.05 -7.13
N ALA A 130 11.49 0.56 -5.95
CA ALA A 130 11.73 2.00 -5.83
C ALA A 130 12.97 2.44 -6.64
N GLU A 131 13.94 1.53 -6.77
CA GLU A 131 15.14 1.65 -7.56
C GLU A 131 14.85 1.94 -9.05
N ALA A 132 13.87 1.27 -9.67
CA ALA A 132 13.54 1.48 -11.08
C ALA A 132 12.93 2.89 -11.33
N TYR A 133 12.17 3.40 -10.37
CA TYR A 133 11.67 4.78 -10.40
C TYR A 133 12.81 5.79 -10.23
N LEU A 134 13.75 5.52 -9.33
CA LEU A 134 14.94 6.36 -9.14
C LEU A 134 15.84 6.34 -10.37
N ASP A 135 16.09 5.18 -10.98
CA ASP A 135 16.89 5.08 -12.20
C ASP A 135 16.23 5.83 -13.36
N SER A 136 14.90 5.73 -13.51
CA SER A 136 14.14 6.52 -14.49
C SER A 136 14.16 8.02 -14.20
N ALA A 137 14.26 8.41 -12.94
CA ALA A 137 14.29 9.81 -12.50
C ALA A 137 15.71 10.40 -12.44
N GLY A 138 16.76 9.67 -12.81
CA GLY A 138 18.12 10.20 -12.69
C GLY A 138 18.60 10.33 -11.23
N ALA A 139 18.10 9.48 -10.34
CA ALA A 139 18.22 9.55 -8.89
C ALA A 139 17.58 10.79 -8.24
N ASP A 140 16.77 11.56 -8.98
CA ASP A 140 16.01 12.68 -8.44
C ASP A 140 14.81 12.20 -7.60
N PRO A 141 14.80 12.45 -6.28
CA PRO A 141 13.76 11.94 -5.40
C PRO A 141 12.38 12.51 -5.73
N ILE A 142 12.30 13.80 -6.08
CA ILE A 142 11.01 14.46 -6.29
C ILE A 142 10.46 14.13 -7.68
N VAL A 143 11.32 14.04 -8.70
CA VAL A 143 10.90 13.53 -10.02
C VAL A 143 10.42 12.09 -9.91
N ALA A 144 11.10 11.24 -9.13
CA ALA A 144 10.64 9.88 -8.87
C ALA A 144 9.25 9.86 -8.21
N CYS A 145 9.01 10.74 -7.22
CA CYS A 145 7.66 10.94 -6.64
C CYS A 145 6.63 11.28 -7.72
N LEU A 146 6.93 12.20 -8.64
CA LEU A 146 6.02 12.57 -9.73
C LEU A 146 5.70 11.39 -10.65
N LEU A 147 6.68 10.56 -11.00
CA LEU A 147 6.49 9.36 -11.81
C LEU A 147 5.55 8.37 -11.09
N ILE A 148 5.73 8.18 -9.78
CA ILE A 148 4.88 7.30 -8.96
C ILE A 148 3.46 7.85 -8.88
N ILE A 149 3.28 9.14 -8.57
CA ILE A 149 1.97 9.81 -8.49
C ILE A 149 1.21 9.65 -9.81
N ARG A 150 1.88 9.92 -10.95
CA ARG A 150 1.29 9.75 -12.29
C ARG A 150 0.91 8.30 -12.56
N ARG A 151 1.78 7.34 -12.21
CA ARG A 151 1.53 5.91 -12.41
C ARG A 151 0.40 5.37 -11.52
N ARG A 152 0.27 5.84 -10.28
CA ARG A 152 -0.79 5.46 -9.34
C ARG A 152 -2.11 6.19 -9.59
N GLY A 153 -2.14 7.17 -10.50
CA GLY A 153 -3.35 7.96 -10.78
C GLY A 153 -3.77 8.87 -9.61
N MET A 154 -2.83 9.23 -8.73
CA MET A 154 -3.09 10.02 -7.51
C MET A 154 -3.23 11.51 -7.83
N ARG A 155 -4.25 11.88 -8.62
CA ARG A 155 -4.45 13.26 -9.09
C ARG A 155 -4.73 14.26 -7.96
N GLU A 156 -5.31 13.79 -6.86
CA GLU A 156 -5.62 14.59 -5.65
C GLU A 156 -4.38 14.94 -4.80
N PHE A 157 -3.19 14.42 -5.14
CA PHE A 157 -1.95 14.83 -4.49
C PHE A 157 -1.59 16.31 -4.77
N TYR A 158 -2.36 16.96 -5.65
CA TYR A 158 -2.28 18.37 -6.01
C TYR A 158 -3.63 19.06 -5.77
N PRO A 159 -3.75 20.01 -4.82
CA PRO A 159 -2.74 20.48 -3.88
C PRO A 159 -2.42 19.47 -2.76
N CYS A 160 -1.15 19.42 -2.31
CA CYS A 160 -0.67 18.47 -1.31
C CYS A 160 -1.46 18.62 0.01
N PRO A 161 -2.27 17.63 0.42
CA PRO A 161 -3.07 17.76 1.63
C PRO A 161 -2.17 17.74 2.89
N VAL A 162 -2.64 18.31 4.00
CA VAL A 162 -1.83 18.50 5.24
C VAL A 162 -1.21 17.19 5.75
N ASN A 163 -1.93 16.08 5.61
CA ASN A 163 -1.44 14.73 5.94
C ASN A 163 -0.25 14.28 5.07
N ALA A 164 -0.20 14.68 3.80
CA ALA A 164 0.93 14.37 2.92
C ALA A 164 2.20 15.13 3.36
N MET A 165 2.07 16.32 3.95
CA MET A 165 3.20 17.08 4.50
C MET A 165 3.83 16.39 5.71
N ALA A 166 3.00 15.86 6.61
CA ALA A 166 3.49 15.03 7.73
C ALA A 166 4.16 13.73 7.23
N ALA A 167 3.61 13.12 6.17
CA ALA A 167 4.20 11.93 5.56
C ALA A 167 5.57 12.22 4.92
N ILE A 168 5.73 13.36 4.25
CA ILE A 168 7.01 13.83 3.71
C ILE A 168 8.05 14.02 4.82
N GLU A 169 7.65 14.71 5.90
CA GLU A 169 8.54 14.95 7.04
C GLU A 169 9.00 13.62 7.67
N THR A 170 8.09 12.68 7.80
CA THR A 170 8.37 11.32 8.27
C THR A 170 9.29 10.58 7.29
N ALA A 171 9.05 10.69 5.98
CA ALA A 171 9.88 10.06 4.96
C ALA A 171 11.31 10.62 4.95
N LEU A 172 11.50 11.93 5.15
CA LEU A 172 12.82 12.54 5.30
C LEU A 172 13.55 12.02 6.54
N ARG A 173 12.86 11.88 7.67
CA ARG A 173 13.43 11.26 8.88
C ARG A 173 13.86 9.82 8.62
N CYS A 174 12.99 9.01 8.02
CA CYS A 174 13.30 7.62 7.71
C CYS A 174 14.48 7.50 6.74
N ALA A 175 14.55 8.37 5.72
CA ALA A 175 15.67 8.44 4.79
C ALA A 175 16.98 8.75 5.51
N ALA A 176 16.97 9.72 6.44
CA ALA A 176 18.13 10.08 7.25
C ALA A 176 18.60 8.92 8.14
N VAL A 177 17.66 8.18 8.76
CA VAL A 177 17.97 6.98 9.55
C VAL A 177 18.62 5.91 8.66
N ALA A 178 18.03 5.62 7.50
CA ALA A 178 18.52 4.60 6.57
C ALA A 178 19.88 4.95 5.95
N ALA A 179 20.19 6.24 5.85
CA ALA A 179 21.48 6.76 5.39
C ALA A 179 22.52 6.90 6.53
N HIS A 180 22.17 6.54 7.77
CA HIS A 180 23.01 6.72 8.96
C HIS A 180 23.46 8.17 9.16
N HIS A 181 22.54 9.13 9.03
CA HIS A 181 22.84 10.55 9.26
C HIS A 181 23.15 10.80 10.75
N PRO A 182 24.26 11.51 11.08
CA PRO A 182 24.68 11.70 12.47
C PRO A 182 23.68 12.51 13.31
N ASP A 183 22.96 13.45 12.69
CA ASP A 183 21.92 14.23 13.36
C ASP A 183 20.61 14.26 12.55
N LEU A 184 19.64 13.46 12.97
CA LEU A 184 18.35 13.30 12.30
C LEU A 184 17.45 14.53 12.43
N GLN A 185 17.56 15.25 13.56
CA GLN A 185 16.67 16.37 13.86
C GLN A 185 17.07 17.60 13.05
N GLN A 186 18.38 17.85 12.94
CA GLN A 186 18.91 18.99 12.19
C GLN A 186 18.64 18.88 10.69
N LEU A 187 18.73 17.70 10.09
CA LEU A 187 18.43 17.54 8.68
C LEU A 187 16.99 17.94 8.35
N VAL A 188 16.03 17.46 9.15
CA VAL A 188 14.60 17.75 8.95
C VAL A 188 14.30 19.22 9.26
N LEU A 189 14.90 19.77 10.32
CA LEU A 189 14.76 21.19 10.64
C LEU A 189 15.33 22.08 9.53
N GLY A 190 16.51 21.77 9.02
CA GLY A 190 17.12 22.49 7.90
C GLY A 190 16.22 22.49 6.66
N TRP A 191 15.64 21.34 6.32
CA TRP A 191 14.66 21.28 5.22
C TRP A 191 13.38 22.07 5.52
N LYS A 192 12.86 22.07 6.75
CA LYS A 192 11.72 22.91 7.15
C LYS A 192 12.02 24.39 6.94
N LEU A 193 13.20 24.86 7.35
CA LEU A 193 13.62 26.25 7.19
C LEU A 193 13.86 26.63 5.73
N LEU A 194 14.41 25.73 4.92
CA LEU A 194 14.74 26.00 3.52
C LEU A 194 13.54 25.87 2.58
N SER A 195 12.57 25.00 2.89
CA SER A 195 11.48 24.66 1.99
C SER A 195 10.63 25.86 1.48
N PRO A 196 10.38 26.93 2.27
CA PRO A 196 9.67 28.11 1.77
C PRO A 196 10.52 28.95 0.78
N HIS A 197 11.84 28.82 0.87
CA HIS A 197 12.82 29.61 0.13
C HIS A 197 13.44 28.87 -1.06
N LEU A 198 12.92 27.69 -1.44
CA LEU A 198 13.48 26.91 -2.55
C LEU A 198 13.49 27.65 -3.89
N HIS A 199 12.64 28.68 -4.03
CA HIS A 199 12.65 29.53 -5.23
C HIS A 199 13.97 30.30 -5.44
N MET A 200 14.73 30.55 -4.37
CA MET A 200 16.03 31.22 -4.43
C MET A 200 17.11 30.34 -5.07
N PHE A 201 16.97 29.01 -4.97
CA PHE A 201 17.89 28.05 -5.59
C PHE A 201 17.74 27.98 -7.11
N TRP A 202 16.58 28.39 -7.64
CA TRP A 202 16.36 28.45 -9.09
C TRP A 202 17.20 29.55 -9.75
N PHE A 203 17.25 30.75 -9.15
CA PHE A 203 18.01 31.88 -9.70
C PHE A 203 19.53 31.64 -9.66
N SER A 204 20.01 30.73 -8.82
CA SER A 204 21.39 30.25 -8.79
C SER A 204 21.82 29.50 -10.06
N TYR A 205 20.88 28.97 -10.86
CA TYR A 205 21.22 28.40 -12.17
C TYR A 205 21.39 29.46 -13.27
N ALA A 206 20.82 30.64 -13.09
CA ALA A 206 20.88 31.73 -14.08
C ALA A 206 21.93 32.81 -13.74
N SER A 207 22.39 32.86 -12.49
CA SER A 207 23.32 33.87 -11.95
C SER A 207 24.40 33.17 -11.13
N ARG A 208 25.61 33.74 -11.00
CA ARG A 208 26.81 33.15 -10.33
C ARG A 208 26.65 32.75 -8.84
N TYR A 209 25.46 32.68 -8.27
CA TYR A 209 25.20 32.26 -6.90
C TYR A 209 25.36 30.75 -6.78
N ARG A 210 26.01 30.28 -5.70
CA ARG A 210 26.15 28.85 -5.44
C ARG A 210 25.06 28.36 -4.46
N PRO A 211 24.53 27.13 -4.59
CA PRO A 211 23.48 26.62 -3.69
C PRO A 211 23.82 26.72 -2.19
N GLN A 212 25.10 26.58 -1.83
CA GLN A 212 25.57 26.74 -0.46
C GLN A 212 25.38 28.16 0.09
N ASP A 213 25.56 29.20 -0.74
CA ASP A 213 25.45 30.59 -0.29
C ASP A 213 23.99 30.91 0.08
N VAL A 214 23.05 30.42 -0.74
CA VAL A 214 21.61 30.55 -0.50
C VAL A 214 21.22 29.79 0.76
N ALA A 215 21.67 28.55 0.91
CA ALA A 215 21.39 27.74 2.09
C ALA A 215 21.92 28.40 3.37
N MET A 216 23.17 28.88 3.35
CA MET A 216 23.79 29.58 4.49
C MET A 216 23.05 30.87 4.82
N ALA A 217 22.66 31.67 3.83
CA ALA A 217 21.93 32.91 4.06
C ALA A 217 20.57 32.67 4.75
N VAL A 218 19.82 31.65 4.30
CA VAL A 218 18.52 31.30 4.89
C VAL A 218 18.67 30.75 6.30
N LEU A 219 19.60 29.81 6.52
CA LEU A 219 19.81 29.19 7.83
C LEU A 219 20.34 30.20 8.86
N ASN A 220 21.26 31.08 8.48
CA ASN A 220 21.77 32.15 9.35
C ASN A 220 20.72 33.22 9.64
N GLY A 221 19.84 33.52 8.68
CA GLY A 221 18.71 34.42 8.87
C GLY A 221 17.66 33.86 9.85
N ALA A 222 17.37 32.57 9.77
CA ALA A 222 16.44 31.87 10.65
C ALA A 222 16.96 31.73 12.10
N GLY A 223 18.27 31.51 12.27
CA GLY A 223 18.91 31.45 13.59
C GLY A 223 18.87 32.77 14.37
N ARG A 224 18.55 33.90 13.72
CA ARG A 224 18.41 35.22 14.35
C ARG A 224 16.97 35.55 14.78
N THR A 225 15.97 34.73 14.40
CA THR A 225 14.55 35.10 14.52
C THR A 225 13.66 34.15 15.33
N SER A 226 14.13 33.02 15.87
CA SER A 226 13.23 32.15 16.66
C SER A 226 13.91 31.30 17.75
N GLY A 227 13.46 31.49 18.99
CA GLY A 227 13.61 30.56 20.11
C GLY A 227 12.45 29.56 20.21
N ASP A 228 11.65 29.39 19.16
CA ASP A 228 10.53 28.44 19.13
C ASP A 228 10.42 27.79 17.74
N SER A 229 11.20 26.72 17.54
CA SER A 229 11.31 25.98 16.27
C SER A 229 10.14 25.00 16.06
N SER A 230 9.14 24.98 16.95
CA SER A 230 8.05 24.01 16.93
C SER A 230 6.96 24.32 15.88
N GLY A 231 6.96 25.54 15.31
CA GLY A 231 5.95 26.00 14.35
C GLY A 231 6.28 25.85 12.86
N CYS A 232 7.50 25.47 12.48
CA CYS A 232 7.87 25.36 11.06
C CYS A 232 7.36 24.05 10.43
N SER A 233 6.54 24.18 9.38
CA SER A 233 6.10 23.07 8.53
C SER A 233 6.87 23.08 7.21
N ILE A 234 7.11 21.90 6.63
CA ILE A 234 7.66 21.79 5.27
C ILE A 234 6.68 22.43 4.28
N THR A 235 7.17 22.98 3.17
CA THR A 235 6.35 23.45 2.04
C THR A 235 6.87 22.86 0.74
N MET A 236 5.96 22.35 -0.09
CA MET A 236 6.34 21.55 -1.26
C MET A 236 6.05 22.19 -2.62
N GLU A 237 5.27 23.27 -2.67
CA GLU A 237 4.84 23.91 -3.91
C GLU A 237 6.01 24.17 -4.87
N LYS A 238 7.09 24.80 -4.39
CA LYS A 238 8.26 25.14 -5.22
C LYS A 238 9.06 23.91 -5.62
N SER A 239 9.28 22.97 -4.69
CA SER A 239 9.96 21.71 -4.99
C SER A 239 9.23 20.94 -6.11
N TRP A 240 7.89 20.95 -6.10
CA TRP A 240 7.05 20.20 -7.03
C TRP A 240 7.12 20.84 -8.41
N HIS A 241 6.99 22.17 -8.44
CA HIS A 241 7.11 22.97 -9.64
C HIS A 241 8.45 22.72 -10.36
N TYR A 242 9.57 22.76 -9.62
CA TYR A 242 10.88 22.54 -10.22
C TYR A 242 11.09 21.09 -10.69
N ALA A 243 10.58 20.12 -9.95
CA ALA A 243 10.63 18.72 -10.38
C ALA A 243 9.78 18.48 -11.64
N GLN A 244 8.64 19.17 -11.80
CA GLN A 244 7.82 19.06 -13.03
C GLN A 244 8.57 19.60 -14.25
N ILE A 245 9.30 20.71 -14.11
CA ILE A 245 10.17 21.24 -15.16
C ILE A 245 11.24 20.21 -15.54
N ARG A 246 11.96 19.66 -14.54
CA ARG A 246 13.01 18.64 -14.79
C ARG A 246 12.45 17.38 -15.44
N LEU A 247 11.27 16.93 -15.04
CA LEU A 247 10.58 15.79 -15.63
C LEU A 247 10.27 16.00 -17.13
N GLY A 248 10.10 17.24 -17.59
CA GLY A 248 9.93 17.55 -19.01
C GLY A 248 11.18 17.27 -19.87
N TYR A 249 12.36 17.17 -19.27
CA TYR A 249 13.63 16.96 -19.97
C TYR A 249 14.19 15.53 -19.83
N ILE A 250 13.54 14.67 -19.03
CA ILE A 250 14.02 13.32 -18.77
C ILE A 250 13.37 12.33 -19.72
N TRP A 251 14.19 11.48 -20.33
CA TRP A 251 13.70 10.31 -21.06
C TRP A 251 13.37 9.19 -20.06
N VAL A 252 12.08 8.94 -19.87
CA VAL A 252 11.60 7.94 -18.90
C VAL A 252 11.79 6.54 -19.49
N LYS A 253 12.59 5.72 -18.80
CA LYS A 253 12.75 4.28 -19.12
C LYS A 253 11.43 3.52 -18.89
N GLU A 254 11.36 2.27 -19.34
CA GLU A 254 10.22 1.41 -19.04
C GLU A 254 10.08 1.21 -17.53
N LEU A 255 9.02 1.79 -16.95
CA LEU A 255 8.72 1.68 -15.52
C LEU A 255 8.05 0.35 -15.17
N PRO A 256 8.22 -0.16 -13.94
CA PRO A 256 7.57 -1.39 -13.49
C PRO A 256 6.07 -1.42 -13.76
N PRO A 257 5.48 -2.61 -14.03
CA PRO A 257 4.05 -2.73 -14.27
C PRO A 257 3.23 -2.19 -13.09
N ALA A 258 2.34 -1.22 -13.36
CA ALA A 258 1.46 -0.64 -12.34
C ALA A 258 0.63 -1.70 -11.60
N ARG A 259 0.30 -2.81 -12.29
CA ARG A 259 -0.38 -3.99 -11.73
C ARG A 259 0.25 -4.48 -10.44
N ALA A 260 1.58 -4.61 -10.40
CA ALA A 260 2.26 -5.19 -9.23
C ALA A 260 2.09 -4.29 -7.99
N ALA A 261 2.25 -2.98 -8.16
CA ALA A 261 2.00 -2.01 -7.10
C ALA A 261 0.55 -2.05 -6.62
N MET A 262 -0.41 -2.04 -7.56
CA MET A 262 -1.84 -2.08 -7.22
C MET A 262 -2.21 -3.35 -6.46
N LYS A 263 -1.70 -4.50 -6.91
CA LYS A 263 -1.93 -5.79 -6.28
C LYS A 263 -1.35 -5.84 -4.86
N ARG A 264 -0.13 -5.37 -4.63
CA ARG A 264 0.48 -5.32 -3.28
C ARG A 264 -0.31 -4.41 -2.34
N MET A 265 -0.75 -3.26 -2.84
CA MET A 265 -1.56 -2.32 -2.06
C MET A 265 -2.92 -2.94 -1.69
N LEU A 266 -3.61 -3.59 -2.64
CA LEU A 266 -4.86 -4.29 -2.38
C LEU A 266 -4.69 -5.47 -1.41
N LEU A 267 -3.63 -6.27 -1.56
CA LEU A 267 -3.33 -7.36 -0.63
C LEU A 267 -3.17 -6.82 0.79
N ALA A 268 -2.41 -5.74 0.97
CA ALA A 268 -2.23 -5.13 2.29
C ALA A 268 -3.54 -4.55 2.85
N THR A 269 -4.36 -3.93 2.01
CA THR A 269 -5.70 -3.44 2.39
C THR A 269 -6.61 -4.56 2.85
N ILE A 270 -6.70 -5.64 2.07
CA ILE A 270 -7.52 -6.80 2.43
C ILE A 270 -6.99 -7.44 3.72
N HIS A 271 -5.66 -7.56 3.87
CA HIS A 271 -5.04 -8.05 5.10
C HIS A 271 -5.42 -7.17 6.31
N GLY A 272 -5.46 -5.85 6.15
CA GLY A 272 -5.96 -4.92 7.17
C GLY A 272 -7.39 -5.22 7.60
N PHE A 273 -8.30 -5.49 6.65
CA PHE A 273 -9.68 -5.91 6.95
C PHE A 273 -9.73 -7.23 7.72
N TYR A 274 -8.85 -8.18 7.41
CA TYR A 274 -8.73 -9.42 8.19
C TYR A 274 -8.27 -9.16 9.62
N LEU A 275 -7.28 -8.30 9.84
CA LEU A 275 -6.84 -7.93 11.18
C LEU A 275 -7.96 -7.24 11.97
N GLU A 276 -8.72 -6.37 11.31
CA GLU A 276 -9.89 -5.71 11.92
C GLU A 276 -11.00 -6.72 12.25
N ALA A 277 -11.28 -7.67 11.35
CA ALA A 277 -12.25 -8.74 11.61
C ALA A 277 -11.83 -9.62 12.81
N LEU A 278 -10.55 -9.98 12.88
CA LEU A 278 -9.99 -10.73 14.00
C LEU A 278 -10.12 -9.97 15.32
N ALA A 279 -9.91 -8.64 15.30
CA ALA A 279 -10.04 -7.79 16.49
C ALA A 279 -11.49 -7.64 16.97
N ARG A 280 -12.49 -7.85 16.10
CA ARG A 280 -13.93 -7.80 16.44
C ARG A 280 -14.48 -9.13 16.96
N LEU A 281 -13.76 -10.24 16.80
CA LEU A 281 -14.21 -11.56 17.23
C LEU A 281 -13.68 -11.91 18.64
N PRO A 282 -14.48 -12.58 19.49
CA PRO A 282 -13.99 -13.12 20.75
C PRO A 282 -12.80 -14.07 20.55
N THR A 283 -11.68 -13.81 21.22
CA THR A 283 -10.42 -14.53 20.99
C THR A 283 -10.53 -16.03 21.28
N THR A 284 -11.26 -16.40 22.32
CA THR A 284 -11.46 -17.79 22.75
C THR A 284 -12.18 -18.62 21.68
N GLU A 285 -13.34 -18.15 21.21
CA GLU A 285 -14.17 -18.80 20.20
C GLU A 285 -13.51 -18.75 18.83
N LEU A 286 -12.79 -17.65 18.51
CA LEU A 286 -11.97 -17.59 17.31
C LEU A 286 -10.93 -18.72 17.30
N CYS A 287 -10.24 -18.95 18.42
CA CYS A 287 -9.19 -19.95 18.51
C CYS A 287 -9.69 -21.40 18.58
N SER A 288 -10.85 -21.64 19.21
CA SER A 288 -11.39 -22.99 19.41
C SER A 288 -12.42 -23.42 18.35
N GLN A 289 -13.17 -22.46 17.77
CA GLN A 289 -14.33 -22.74 16.93
C GLN A 289 -14.24 -22.08 15.55
N TYR A 290 -13.94 -20.78 15.46
CA TYR A 290 -14.08 -20.04 14.19
C TYR A 290 -12.81 -19.94 13.34
N HIS A 291 -11.66 -20.45 13.82
CA HIS A 291 -10.38 -20.34 13.11
C HIS A 291 -10.41 -21.01 11.73
N ARG A 292 -11.07 -22.16 11.61
CA ARG A 292 -11.16 -22.89 10.35
C ARG A 292 -12.04 -22.13 9.37
N GLY A 293 -13.17 -21.61 9.81
CA GLY A 293 -14.08 -20.77 9.03
C GLY A 293 -13.39 -19.52 8.56
N MET A 294 -12.64 -18.85 9.44
CA MET A 294 -11.83 -17.68 9.09
C MET A 294 -10.84 -18.00 7.96
N LEU A 295 -10.16 -19.13 8.02
CA LEU A 295 -9.09 -19.48 7.07
C LEU A 295 -9.57 -20.17 5.79
N MET A 296 -10.76 -20.77 5.80
CA MET A 296 -11.28 -21.58 4.69
C MET A 296 -12.50 -20.97 4.01
N GLY A 297 -13.28 -20.17 4.73
CA GLY A 297 -14.55 -19.61 4.27
C GLY A 297 -14.69 -18.11 4.48
N GLY A 298 -13.86 -17.46 5.30
CA GLY A 298 -13.95 -16.05 5.67
C GLY A 298 -13.53 -15.09 4.57
N TYR A 299 -14.10 -15.19 3.37
CA TYR A 299 -13.76 -14.34 2.23
C TYR A 299 -14.27 -12.91 2.42
N CYS A 300 -13.55 -11.91 1.91
CA CYS A 300 -13.96 -10.50 2.05
C CYS A 300 -14.91 -10.00 0.96
N TYR A 301 -15.16 -10.81 -0.08
CA TYR A 301 -16.19 -10.52 -1.08
C TYR A 301 -17.58 -10.88 -0.57
N GLY A 302 -18.58 -10.14 -1.05
CA GLY A 302 -19.97 -10.28 -0.63
C GLY A 302 -20.69 -8.94 -0.66
N PRO A 303 -21.99 -8.92 -0.31
CA PRO A 303 -22.82 -7.73 -0.38
C PRO A 303 -22.57 -6.70 0.73
N LEU A 304 -21.80 -7.04 1.77
CA LEU A 304 -21.53 -6.17 2.93
C LEU A 304 -20.20 -5.44 2.79
N ASP A 305 -19.85 -4.64 3.80
CA ASP A 305 -18.47 -4.12 3.91
C ASP A 305 -17.47 -5.29 4.08
N PRO A 306 -16.19 -5.10 3.69
CA PRO A 306 -15.22 -6.18 3.70
C PRO A 306 -15.04 -6.89 5.05
N VAL A 307 -15.10 -6.15 6.16
CA VAL A 307 -14.91 -6.71 7.51
C VAL A 307 -16.12 -7.55 7.90
N SER A 308 -17.34 -7.05 7.64
CA SER A 308 -18.57 -7.79 7.90
C SER A 308 -18.69 -9.03 7.00
N ASN A 309 -18.28 -8.97 5.72
CA ASN A 309 -18.22 -10.14 4.85
C ASN A 309 -17.28 -11.22 5.42
N ILE A 310 -16.08 -10.83 5.88
CA ILE A 310 -15.12 -11.77 6.47
C ILE A 310 -15.74 -12.49 7.66
N ILE A 311 -16.30 -11.74 8.61
CA ILE A 311 -16.92 -12.30 9.82
C ILE A 311 -18.09 -13.21 9.45
N PHE A 312 -19.00 -12.72 8.62
CA PHE A 312 -20.19 -13.46 8.22
C PHE A 312 -19.84 -14.76 7.49
N ASN A 313 -18.99 -14.69 6.46
CA ASN A 313 -18.63 -15.86 5.67
C ASN A 313 -17.86 -16.90 6.52
N ALA A 314 -17.04 -16.46 7.48
CA ALA A 314 -16.34 -17.35 8.40
C ALA A 314 -17.32 -18.14 9.29
N LEU A 315 -18.33 -17.46 9.84
CA LEU A 315 -19.34 -18.06 10.71
C LEU A 315 -20.24 -19.02 9.92
N TRP A 316 -20.70 -18.59 8.75
CA TRP A 316 -21.51 -19.43 7.87
C TRP A 316 -20.76 -20.70 7.48
N TYR A 317 -19.46 -20.59 7.16
CA TYR A 317 -18.64 -21.75 6.81
C TYR A 317 -18.56 -22.77 7.96
N GLU A 318 -18.34 -22.33 9.19
CA GLU A 318 -18.31 -23.26 10.35
C GLU A 318 -19.64 -23.96 10.58
N GLN A 319 -20.75 -23.25 10.39
CA GLN A 319 -22.08 -23.85 10.52
C GLN A 319 -22.38 -24.85 9.41
N ARG A 320 -22.02 -24.52 8.16
CA ARG A 320 -22.32 -25.34 6.97
C ARG A 320 -21.40 -26.56 6.83
N PHE A 321 -20.17 -26.45 7.33
CA PHE A 321 -19.14 -27.49 7.27
C PHE A 321 -18.56 -27.76 8.67
N PRO A 322 -19.34 -28.38 9.57
CA PRO A 322 -18.89 -28.66 10.93
C PRO A 322 -17.65 -29.56 10.92
N SER A 323 -16.63 -29.19 11.71
CA SER A 323 -15.43 -30.00 11.89
C SER A 323 -15.73 -31.19 12.81
N THR A 324 -15.23 -32.38 12.47
CA THR A 324 -15.22 -33.54 13.36
C THR A 324 -14.06 -33.53 14.36
N ASN A 325 -13.06 -32.67 14.14
CA ASN A 325 -11.88 -32.54 14.99
C ASN A 325 -11.89 -31.20 15.72
N HIS A 326 -11.85 -31.24 17.05
CA HIS A 326 -11.73 -30.05 17.90
C HIS A 326 -10.26 -29.67 18.07
N LEU A 327 -9.75 -28.83 17.17
CA LEU A 327 -8.41 -28.24 17.28
C LEU A 327 -8.54 -26.86 17.91
N THR A 328 -7.80 -26.61 18.99
CA THR A 328 -7.67 -25.25 19.55
C THR A 328 -6.33 -24.68 19.12
N LEU A 329 -6.35 -23.57 18.38
CA LEU A 329 -5.14 -22.88 17.96
C LEU A 329 -4.70 -21.86 19.03
N GLN A 330 -3.40 -21.73 19.26
CA GLN A 330 -2.89 -20.62 20.08
C GLN A 330 -2.85 -19.30 19.30
N MET A 331 -2.58 -19.37 18.00
CA MET A 331 -2.48 -18.20 17.13
C MET A 331 -2.74 -18.60 15.67
N ILE A 332 -3.38 -17.72 14.92
CA ILE A 332 -3.48 -17.84 13.46
C ILE A 332 -2.19 -17.33 12.83
N SER A 333 -1.48 -18.19 12.09
CA SER A 333 -0.22 -17.78 11.46
C SER A 333 -0.45 -16.70 10.41
N THR A 334 0.47 -15.73 10.34
CA THR A 334 0.46 -14.67 9.32
C THR A 334 0.45 -15.25 7.91
N LYS A 335 1.13 -16.39 7.67
CA LYS A 335 1.12 -17.06 6.36
C LYS A 335 -0.28 -17.55 5.96
N CYS A 336 -1.05 -18.06 6.92
CA CYS A 336 -2.43 -18.49 6.66
C CYS A 336 -3.33 -17.30 6.35
N LEU A 337 -3.15 -16.19 7.08
CA LEU A 337 -3.91 -14.97 6.85
C LEU A 337 -3.62 -14.36 5.46
N TRP A 338 -2.36 -14.35 5.03
CA TRP A 338 -1.99 -13.92 3.67
C TRP A 338 -2.57 -14.83 2.58
N ARG A 339 -2.72 -16.13 2.83
CA ARG A 339 -3.36 -17.06 1.87
C ARG A 339 -4.82 -16.70 1.66
N ILE A 340 -5.60 -16.51 2.73
CA ILE A 340 -7.01 -16.15 2.58
C ILE A 340 -7.17 -14.73 2.02
N THR A 341 -6.29 -13.79 2.40
CA THR A 341 -6.18 -12.46 1.80
C THR A 341 -6.01 -12.52 0.27
N ALA A 342 -5.09 -13.36 -0.21
CA ALA A 342 -4.84 -13.52 -1.64
C ALA A 342 -6.06 -14.14 -2.34
N ARG A 343 -6.67 -15.18 -1.77
CA ARG A 343 -7.88 -15.80 -2.36
C ARG A 343 -9.04 -14.81 -2.45
N SER A 344 -9.21 -13.96 -1.44
CA SER A 344 -10.21 -12.89 -1.45
C SER A 344 -9.95 -11.86 -2.55
N LEU A 345 -8.69 -11.44 -2.75
CA LEU A 345 -8.32 -10.57 -3.88
C LEU A 345 -8.69 -11.20 -5.22
N TYR A 346 -8.28 -12.44 -5.45
CA TYR A 346 -8.57 -13.15 -6.70
C TYR A 346 -10.08 -13.35 -6.91
N GLY A 347 -10.82 -13.63 -5.83
CA GLY A 347 -12.28 -13.72 -5.86
C GLY A 347 -12.92 -12.41 -6.29
N LEU A 348 -12.48 -11.28 -5.75
CA LEU A 348 -12.98 -9.94 -6.12
C LEU A 348 -12.68 -9.59 -7.58
N VAL A 349 -11.46 -9.85 -8.05
CA VAL A 349 -11.10 -9.60 -9.46
C VAL A 349 -11.94 -10.49 -10.39
N SER A 350 -12.12 -11.76 -10.03
CA SER A 350 -12.95 -12.71 -10.80
C SER A 350 -14.42 -12.27 -10.83
N PHE A 351 -14.95 -11.80 -9.70
CA PHE A 351 -16.28 -11.22 -9.61
C PHE A 351 -16.45 -10.06 -10.59
N LEU A 352 -15.57 -9.04 -10.50
CA LEU A 352 -15.67 -7.83 -11.32
C LEU A 352 -15.53 -8.13 -12.82
N CYS A 353 -14.52 -8.92 -13.19
CA CYS A 353 -14.29 -9.26 -14.60
C CYS A 353 -15.36 -10.18 -15.19
N THR A 354 -16.06 -10.97 -14.37
CA THR A 354 -17.21 -11.78 -14.80
C THR A 354 -18.46 -10.91 -14.93
N ARG A 355 -18.76 -10.10 -13.90
CA ARG A 355 -19.92 -9.19 -13.87
C ARG A 355 -19.86 -8.14 -15.01
N TYR A 356 -18.66 -7.67 -15.32
CA TYR A 356 -18.37 -6.69 -16.36
C TYR A 356 -17.28 -7.22 -17.32
N PRO A 357 -17.66 -7.95 -18.38
CA PRO A 357 -16.71 -8.53 -19.34
C PRO A 357 -15.77 -7.51 -20.01
N ALA A 358 -16.16 -6.23 -20.08
CA ALA A 358 -15.33 -5.15 -20.60
C ALA A 358 -14.21 -4.68 -19.63
N LEU A 359 -14.20 -5.12 -18.36
CA LEU A 359 -13.11 -4.84 -17.43
C LEU A 359 -11.93 -5.79 -17.70
N THR A 360 -10.75 -5.21 -17.93
CA THR A 360 -9.49 -5.96 -17.82
C THR A 360 -9.15 -6.13 -16.34
N PRO A 361 -8.27 -7.09 -15.96
CA PRO A 361 -7.86 -7.25 -14.57
C PRO A 361 -7.17 -6.02 -14.00
N ASP A 362 -6.42 -5.28 -14.82
CA ASP A 362 -5.77 -4.03 -14.39
C ASP A 362 -6.81 -2.98 -14.01
N LEU A 363 -7.86 -2.83 -14.82
CA LEU A 363 -8.95 -1.91 -14.52
C LEU A 363 -9.74 -2.38 -13.30
N ALA A 364 -9.94 -3.69 -13.11
CA ALA A 364 -10.59 -4.22 -11.92
C ALA A 364 -9.78 -3.94 -10.64
N LEU A 365 -8.46 -4.15 -10.66
CA LEU A 365 -7.58 -3.78 -9.55
C LEU A 365 -7.62 -2.26 -9.28
N GLN A 366 -7.62 -1.44 -10.34
CA GLN A 366 -7.71 0.01 -10.20
C GLN A 366 -9.05 0.45 -9.58
N SER A 367 -10.17 -0.13 -10.01
CA SER A 367 -11.49 0.15 -9.43
C SER A 367 -11.53 -0.16 -7.94
N LEU A 368 -11.07 -1.35 -7.53
CA LEU A 368 -11.02 -1.73 -6.12
C LEU A 368 -10.19 -0.76 -5.26
N LEU A 369 -9.12 -0.19 -5.81
CA LEU A 369 -8.28 0.77 -5.10
C LEU A 369 -8.95 2.13 -4.90
N VAL A 370 -9.66 2.62 -5.91
CA VAL A 370 -10.41 3.88 -5.81
C VAL A 370 -11.49 3.74 -4.73
N ASP A 371 -12.23 2.64 -4.75
CA ASP A 371 -13.37 2.42 -3.86
C ASP A 371 -12.94 2.31 -2.39
N TRP A 372 -11.82 1.64 -2.10
CA TRP A 372 -11.32 1.46 -0.73
C TRP A 372 -10.41 2.59 -0.22
N SER A 373 -9.96 3.50 -1.07
CA SER A 373 -9.18 4.67 -0.64
C SER A 373 -9.92 5.54 0.38
N GLY A 374 -11.26 5.52 0.38
CA GLY A 374 -12.11 6.19 1.36
C GLY A 374 -12.22 5.49 2.74
N CYS A 375 -11.84 4.20 2.85
CA CYS A 375 -11.99 3.43 4.09
C CYS A 375 -10.84 3.62 5.09
N TYR A 376 -9.73 4.26 4.68
CA TYR A 376 -8.50 4.37 5.47
C TYR A 376 -8.44 5.56 6.45
N GLN A 377 -9.53 6.28 6.65
CA GLN A 377 -9.61 7.26 7.73
C GLN A 377 -9.88 6.53 9.06
N VAL A 378 -8.80 6.12 9.73
CA VAL A 378 -8.83 5.79 11.16
C VAL A 378 -9.45 6.98 11.90
N GLY A 379 -10.68 6.81 12.40
CA GLY A 379 -11.30 7.73 13.36
C GLY A 379 -12.45 8.63 12.87
N SER A 380 -12.95 8.51 11.64
CA SER A 380 -14.13 9.31 11.22
C SER A 380 -15.35 8.41 10.98
N GLY A 381 -16.27 8.41 11.95
CA GLY A 381 -17.56 7.70 11.90
C GLY A 381 -18.53 8.26 10.85
N LYS A 382 -18.12 8.30 9.57
CA LYS A 382 -18.99 8.60 8.43
C LYS A 382 -19.21 7.35 7.60
N THR A 383 -20.25 6.64 8.00
CA THR A 383 -20.95 5.60 7.25
C THR A 383 -21.66 6.22 6.05
N GLY A 384 -21.07 6.10 4.87
CA GLY A 384 -21.69 6.41 3.59
C GLY A 384 -21.54 5.20 2.66
N GLY A 385 -22.51 4.29 2.73
CA GLY A 385 -22.79 3.21 1.79
C GLY A 385 -21.63 2.62 1.00
N ALA A 386 -21.03 1.54 1.51
CA ALA A 386 -20.25 0.60 0.69
C ALA A 386 -21.03 0.10 -0.55
N ARG A 387 -22.37 0.22 -0.54
CA ARG A 387 -23.31 -0.08 -1.62
C ARG A 387 -23.25 0.87 -2.82
N GLU A 388 -22.73 2.11 -2.65
CA GLU A 388 -22.63 3.12 -3.72
C GLU A 388 -21.20 3.25 -4.27
N LEU A 389 -20.21 2.67 -3.57
CA LEU A 389 -18.80 2.84 -3.90
C LEU A 389 -18.25 1.79 -4.86
N GLN A 390 -18.85 0.61 -5.01
CA GLN A 390 -18.46 -0.40 -6.03
C GLN A 390 -18.65 0.03 -7.50
N LEU A 391 -19.08 1.27 -7.76
CA LEU A 391 -19.65 1.67 -9.05
C LEU A 391 -19.07 2.95 -9.67
N ARG A 392 -18.27 3.78 -9.00
CA ARG A 392 -17.87 5.08 -9.60
C ARG A 392 -16.89 4.98 -10.78
N ALA A 393 -16.15 3.88 -10.93
CA ALA A 393 -15.38 3.59 -12.14
C ALA A 393 -16.18 2.80 -13.21
N VAL A 394 -17.40 2.37 -12.85
CA VAL A 394 -18.26 1.46 -13.61
C VAL A 394 -19.59 2.13 -14.02
N ASP A 395 -19.83 3.38 -13.60
CA ASP A 395 -21.08 4.15 -13.76
C ASP A 395 -21.57 4.38 -15.20
N SER A 396 -20.87 3.89 -16.21
CA SER A 396 -21.33 3.88 -17.61
C SER A 396 -21.45 2.49 -18.24
N ARG A 397 -21.16 1.42 -17.50
CA ARG A 397 -21.08 0.05 -18.04
C ARG A 397 -22.23 -0.79 -17.51
N THR A 398 -23.08 -1.23 -18.43
CA THR A 398 -24.15 -2.17 -18.11
C THR A 398 -23.55 -3.51 -17.68
N PRO A 399 -23.98 -4.06 -16.53
CA PRO A 399 -23.56 -5.41 -16.16
C PRO A 399 -24.10 -6.45 -17.15
N SER A 400 -23.28 -7.42 -17.55
CA SER A 400 -23.68 -8.44 -18.53
C SER A 400 -24.02 -9.80 -17.91
N ALA A 401 -23.34 -10.19 -16.83
CA ALA A 401 -23.54 -11.48 -16.14
C ALA A 401 -24.29 -11.27 -14.84
N SER A 402 -25.08 -12.22 -14.34
CA SER A 402 -25.82 -12.04 -13.08
C SER A 402 -24.89 -11.91 -11.85
N ALA A 403 -25.40 -11.38 -10.73
CA ALA A 403 -24.62 -11.33 -9.48
C ALA A 403 -24.25 -12.73 -8.99
N GLU A 404 -25.17 -13.69 -9.16
CA GLU A 404 -24.94 -15.10 -8.88
C GLU A 404 -23.77 -15.69 -9.70
N GLU A 405 -23.74 -15.44 -11.01
CA GLU A 405 -22.64 -15.92 -11.87
C GLU A 405 -21.29 -15.32 -11.46
N ALA A 406 -21.28 -14.04 -11.08
CA ALA A 406 -20.08 -13.37 -10.61
C ALA A 406 -19.61 -13.92 -9.25
N TYR A 407 -20.51 -14.21 -8.31
CA TYR A 407 -20.16 -14.86 -7.05
C TYR A 407 -19.67 -16.30 -7.24
N ALA A 408 -20.22 -17.04 -8.21
CA ALA A 408 -19.70 -18.36 -8.57
C ALA A 408 -18.24 -18.28 -9.04
N ALA A 409 -17.90 -17.26 -9.85
CA ALA A 409 -16.53 -17.03 -10.29
C ALA A 409 -15.60 -16.61 -9.14
N ALA A 410 -16.11 -15.86 -8.15
CA ALA A 410 -15.36 -15.49 -6.95
C ALA A 410 -15.06 -16.69 -6.04
N ALA A 411 -16.04 -17.58 -5.90
CA ALA A 411 -16.04 -18.72 -5.00
C ALA A 411 -15.17 -19.90 -5.44
N VAL A 412 -14.41 -19.79 -6.53
CA VAL A 412 -13.60 -20.90 -7.08
C VAL A 412 -12.59 -21.47 -6.08
N PHE A 413 -12.13 -20.65 -5.13
CA PHE A 413 -11.22 -21.09 -4.08
C PHE A 413 -11.93 -21.65 -2.83
N HIS A 414 -13.25 -21.58 -2.76
CA HIS A 414 -14.08 -22.13 -1.69
C HIS A 414 -14.16 -23.65 -1.81
N GLN A 415 -14.31 -24.36 -0.68
CA GLN A 415 -14.42 -25.82 -0.69
C GLN A 415 -15.66 -26.31 -1.44
N ASP A 416 -16.75 -25.55 -1.35
CA ASP A 416 -18.01 -25.74 -2.06
C ASP A 416 -18.45 -24.42 -2.72
N PRO A 417 -18.02 -24.15 -3.97
CA PRO A 417 -18.35 -22.90 -4.65
C PRO A 417 -19.86 -22.71 -4.88
N SER A 418 -20.61 -23.79 -5.03
CA SER A 418 -22.06 -23.74 -5.30
C SER A 418 -22.83 -23.26 -4.07
N ALA A 419 -22.51 -23.78 -2.88
CA ALA A 419 -23.15 -23.33 -1.65
C ALA A 419 -22.84 -21.85 -1.36
N GLN A 420 -21.61 -21.40 -1.63
CA GLN A 420 -21.25 -20.00 -1.42
C GLN A 420 -21.94 -19.06 -2.44
N LYS A 421 -22.08 -19.52 -3.70
CA LYS A 421 -22.86 -18.81 -4.73
C LYS A 421 -24.29 -18.61 -4.26
N GLU A 422 -24.94 -19.64 -3.75
CA GLU A 422 -26.32 -19.60 -3.31
C GLU A 422 -26.52 -18.62 -2.15
N LEU A 423 -25.64 -18.67 -1.15
CA LEU A 423 -25.66 -17.76 -0.01
C LEU A 423 -25.59 -16.28 -0.43
N LEU A 424 -24.63 -15.95 -1.29
CA LEU A 424 -24.33 -14.56 -1.67
C LEU A 424 -25.21 -14.05 -2.82
N GLY A 425 -25.72 -14.97 -3.63
CA GLY A 425 -26.53 -14.68 -4.80
C GLY A 425 -28.02 -14.53 -4.51
N SER A 426 -28.51 -15.08 -3.40
CA SER A 426 -29.94 -15.08 -3.05
C SER A 426 -30.46 -13.69 -2.65
N PRO A 427 -31.46 -13.13 -3.36
CA PRO A 427 -32.05 -11.82 -3.03
C PRO A 427 -32.76 -11.80 -1.67
N SER A 428 -33.26 -12.94 -1.19
CA SER A 428 -33.99 -13.04 0.08
C SER A 428 -33.08 -12.98 1.30
N ALA A 429 -31.78 -13.31 1.16
CA ALA A 429 -30.81 -13.22 2.24
C ALA A 429 -30.39 -11.77 2.54
N MET A 430 -30.50 -10.87 1.56
CA MET A 430 -29.95 -9.51 1.60
C MET A 430 -30.45 -8.62 2.75
N PRO A 431 -31.76 -8.54 3.06
CA PRO A 431 -32.24 -7.72 4.18
C PRO A 431 -31.68 -8.19 5.53
N THR A 432 -31.61 -9.50 5.73
CA THR A 432 -31.07 -10.12 6.95
C THR A 432 -29.58 -9.87 7.11
N LEU A 433 -28.83 -9.96 6.01
CA LEU A 433 -27.38 -9.66 5.98
C LEU A 433 -27.09 -8.21 6.37
N LEU A 434 -27.85 -7.25 5.85
CA LEU A 434 -27.67 -5.84 6.15
C LEU A 434 -27.91 -5.53 7.64
N VAL A 435 -28.98 -6.08 8.23
CA VAL A 435 -29.27 -5.93 9.66
C VAL A 435 -28.16 -6.54 10.53
N ALA A 436 -27.62 -7.69 10.13
CA ALA A 436 -26.49 -8.31 10.83
C ALA A 436 -25.21 -7.44 10.74
N SER A 437 -24.95 -6.86 9.57
CA SER A 437 -23.82 -5.96 9.34
C SER A 437 -23.89 -4.70 10.20
N GLU A 438 -25.05 -4.05 10.30
CA GLU A 438 -25.23 -2.87 11.14
C GLU A 438 -24.94 -3.16 12.62
N ARG A 439 -25.39 -4.32 13.11
CA ARG A 439 -25.11 -4.76 14.49
C ARG A 439 -23.62 -5.00 14.73
N LEU A 440 -22.92 -5.60 13.76
CA LEU A 440 -21.47 -5.81 13.83
C LEU A 440 -20.68 -4.50 13.84
N GLN A 441 -21.16 -3.46 13.12
CA GLN A 441 -20.50 -2.16 13.04
C GLN A 441 -20.67 -1.28 14.28
N GLN A 442 -21.75 -1.47 15.06
CA GLN A 442 -22.05 -0.65 16.24
C GLN A 442 -21.19 -0.99 17.49
N GLY A 443 -20.23 -1.91 17.39
CA GLY A 443 -19.22 -2.20 18.44
C GLY A 443 -19.77 -2.74 19.78
N ARG A 444 -21.09 -2.96 19.89
CA ARG A 444 -21.79 -3.39 21.11
C ARG A 444 -22.10 -4.88 21.17
N VAL A 445 -21.37 -5.70 20.43
CA VAL A 445 -21.69 -7.13 20.39
C VAL A 445 -20.51 -7.93 20.91
N THR A 446 -20.55 -8.24 22.21
CA THR A 446 -20.10 -9.57 22.65
C THR A 446 -20.95 -10.56 21.88
N LEU A 447 -20.39 -11.11 20.80
CA LEU A 447 -21.04 -12.05 19.90
C LEU A 447 -21.33 -13.36 20.64
N SER A 448 -22.39 -13.33 21.45
CA SER A 448 -22.93 -14.52 22.09
C SER A 448 -23.54 -15.43 21.01
N PRO A 449 -23.65 -16.74 21.26
CA PRO A 449 -24.32 -17.69 20.37
C PRO A 449 -25.71 -17.21 19.88
N GLY A 450 -26.42 -16.40 20.69
CA GLY A 450 -27.74 -15.84 20.38
C GLY A 450 -27.74 -14.65 19.41
N CYS A 451 -26.61 -14.00 19.15
CA CYS A 451 -26.51 -12.99 18.09
C CYS A 451 -26.55 -13.60 16.69
N PHE A 452 -26.41 -14.93 16.58
CA PHE A 452 -26.40 -15.71 15.35
C PHE A 452 -27.74 -16.36 15.00
N VAL A 453 -28.82 -16.06 15.75
CA VAL A 453 -30.20 -16.45 15.38
C VAL A 453 -30.57 -16.05 13.93
N PRO A 454 -30.10 -14.94 13.35
CA PRO A 454 -30.34 -14.63 11.94
C PRO A 454 -29.72 -15.64 10.96
N LEU A 455 -28.57 -16.24 11.30
CA LEU A 455 -27.91 -17.25 10.46
C LEU A 455 -28.69 -18.56 10.45
N SER A 456 -29.20 -19.00 11.61
CA SER A 456 -30.12 -20.14 11.67
C SER A 456 -31.43 -19.89 10.91
N VAL A 457 -31.91 -18.64 10.87
CA VAL A 457 -33.09 -18.26 10.07
C VAL A 457 -32.78 -18.26 8.57
N ILE A 458 -31.58 -17.84 8.15
CA ILE A 458 -31.12 -17.97 6.76
C ILE A 458 -31.00 -19.45 6.39
N GLN A 459 -30.40 -20.29 7.24
CA GLN A 459 -30.30 -21.72 7.01
C GLN A 459 -31.70 -22.38 6.92
N VAL A 460 -32.61 -22.07 7.84
CA VAL A 460 -33.99 -22.57 7.81
C VAL A 460 -34.74 -22.07 6.58
N SER A 461 -34.53 -20.83 6.14
CA SER A 461 -35.15 -20.31 4.91
C SER A 461 -34.58 -20.95 3.65
N LEU A 462 -33.30 -21.35 3.63
CA LEU A 462 -32.68 -22.11 2.54
C LEU A 462 -33.14 -23.59 2.54
N ASP A 463 -33.24 -24.19 3.72
CA ASP A 463 -33.73 -25.57 3.91
C ASP A 463 -35.23 -25.67 3.55
N GLN A 464 -36.04 -24.67 3.89
CA GLN A 464 -37.47 -24.58 3.53
C GLN A 464 -37.70 -24.36 2.02
N GLN A 465 -36.71 -23.88 1.27
CA GLN A 465 -36.75 -23.76 -0.19
C GLN A 465 -36.34 -25.06 -0.91
N GLY A 466 -36.03 -26.14 -0.18
CA GLY A 466 -35.76 -27.47 -0.74
C GLY A 466 -34.35 -27.66 -1.31
N ILE A 467 -33.37 -26.87 -0.86
CA ILE A 467 -32.00 -26.85 -1.42
C ILE A 467 -30.99 -27.61 -0.53
N GLY A 468 -31.47 -28.32 0.50
CA GLY A 468 -30.68 -29.32 1.22
C GLY A 468 -30.55 -30.63 0.43
N LEU A 469 -29.50 -30.76 -0.39
CA LEU A 469 -29.20 -32.04 -1.06
C LEU A 469 -28.78 -33.11 -0.03
N ALA A 470 -29.71 -34.06 0.15
CA ALA A 470 -29.57 -35.44 0.63
C ALA A 470 -28.64 -35.67 1.83
N THR A 471 -29.26 -35.87 2.99
CA THR A 471 -28.75 -36.75 4.04
C THR A 471 -28.35 -38.10 3.41
N ALA A 472 -27.05 -38.38 3.36
CA ALA A 472 -26.56 -39.74 3.16
C ALA A 472 -26.96 -40.55 4.41
N ALA A 473 -28.11 -41.20 4.33
CA ALA A 473 -28.49 -42.24 5.26
C ALA A 473 -27.52 -43.42 5.06
N SER A 474 -26.70 -43.67 6.07
CA SER A 474 -25.94 -44.92 6.20
C SER A 474 -26.90 -46.06 6.52
N THR A 475 -26.97 -47.04 5.62
CA THR A 475 -27.20 -48.45 5.96
C THR A 475 -25.91 -49.22 5.79
#